data_AF-A0A953BT22-F1
#
_entry.id   AF-A0A953BT22-F1
#
_cell.length_a   1.000
_cell.length_b   1.000
_cell.length_c   1.000
_cell.angle_alpha   90.00
_cell.angle_beta   90.00
_cell.angle_gamma   90.00
#
_symmetry.space_group_name_H-M   'P 1'
#
loop_
_entity.id
_entity.type
_entity.pdbx_description
1 polymer ?
#
loop_
_entity_poly.entity_id
_entity_poly.type
_entity_poly.pdbx_seq_one_letter_code
_entity_poly.pdbx_strand_id
1 'polypeptide(L)'
;MSQNPGEPKIVIDSDWKAQAQAERAKLAEQEKKSAAAKPAPAGDGDAQMEGLPPADFQTLLGSMITQALMYMGGFPDPETGRAMVSLEHAKFHIDLLGVLEEKTKGNLTAEEASDLSRALTELRMRFVEISKAVAAAIERGAVRSGAAPGGPAGPRVGPATGPSLGL
;
A
#
# COMPACT_ATOMS: atom_id res chain seq x y z
N MET A 1 -42.00 44.78 18.14
CA MET A 1 -42.33 43.37 18.43
C MET A 1 -42.38 42.66 17.09
N SER A 2 -41.23 42.35 16.48
CA SER A 2 -40.38 41.18 16.75
C SER A 2 -41.11 39.87 16.48
N GLN A 3 -40.82 39.27 15.32
CA GLN A 3 -40.77 37.83 15.11
C GLN A 3 -39.78 37.56 13.96
N ASN A 4 -38.88 36.61 14.20
CA ASN A 4 -37.65 36.30 13.47
C ASN A 4 -37.89 35.00 12.68
N PRO A 5 -37.56 34.87 11.37
CA PRO A 5 -37.79 33.62 10.64
C PRO A 5 -36.58 32.68 10.78
N GLY A 6 -36.74 31.63 11.58
CA GLY A 6 -35.81 30.51 11.70
C GLY A 6 -36.36 29.22 11.08
N GLU A 7 -35.42 28.45 10.49
CA GLU A 7 -35.44 27.02 10.13
C GLU A 7 -35.80 26.60 8.69
N PRO A 8 -34.84 26.05 7.92
CA PRO A 8 -35.09 25.33 6.67
C PRO A 8 -35.51 23.86 6.93
N LYS A 9 -36.66 23.46 6.39
CA LYS A 9 -37.17 22.07 6.41
C LYS A 9 -36.35 21.18 5.47
N ILE A 10 -35.62 20.25 6.08
CA ILE A 10 -34.93 19.15 5.41
C ILE A 10 -35.96 18.11 4.94
N VAL A 11 -36.07 17.90 3.63
CA VAL A 11 -36.82 16.78 3.03
C VAL A 11 -35.83 15.65 2.78
N ILE A 12 -35.88 14.65 3.66
CA ILE A 12 -35.14 13.41 3.58
C ILE A 12 -36.11 12.29 3.13
N ASP A 13 -35.55 11.32 2.40
CA ASP A 13 -36.06 9.99 2.06
C ASP A 13 -37.06 9.86 0.89
N SER A 14 -36.56 9.30 -0.22
CA SER A 14 -37.23 8.19 -0.95
C SER A 14 -36.31 7.51 -1.99
N ASP A 15 -35.31 8.19 -2.56
CA ASP A 15 -34.50 7.60 -3.65
C ASP A 15 -33.19 6.91 -3.22
N TRP A 16 -32.70 7.11 -2.00
CA TRP A 16 -31.47 6.44 -1.54
C TRP A 16 -31.73 5.05 -0.93
N LYS A 17 -32.93 4.83 -0.37
CA LYS A 17 -33.31 3.58 0.31
C LYS A 17 -33.49 2.42 -0.65
N ALA A 18 -33.97 2.71 -1.86
CA ALA A 18 -34.16 1.72 -2.93
C ALA A 18 -32.83 1.23 -3.52
N GLN A 19 -31.85 2.12 -3.70
CA GLN A 19 -30.50 1.74 -4.13
C GLN A 19 -29.76 0.89 -3.09
N ALA A 20 -29.85 1.25 -1.80
CA ALA A 20 -29.22 0.49 -0.73
C ALA A 20 -29.78 -0.94 -0.59
N GLN A 21 -31.08 -1.16 -0.85
CA GLN A 21 -31.69 -2.49 -0.82
C GLN A 21 -31.33 -3.33 -2.05
N ALA A 22 -31.28 -2.73 -3.23
CA ALA A 22 -30.87 -3.42 -4.47
C ALA A 22 -29.41 -3.88 -4.42
N GLU A 23 -28.53 -3.10 -3.79
CA GLU A 23 -27.12 -3.46 -3.60
C GLU A 23 -26.94 -4.55 -2.55
N ARG A 24 -27.63 -4.45 -1.41
CA ARG A 24 -27.63 -5.47 -0.35
C ARG A 24 -28.20 -6.81 -0.82
N ALA A 25 -29.22 -6.81 -1.68
CA ALA A 25 -29.77 -8.02 -2.28
C ALA A 25 -28.76 -8.68 -3.22
N LYS A 26 -28.07 -7.91 -4.07
CA LYS A 26 -26.99 -8.42 -4.94
C LYS A 26 -25.82 -9.01 -4.17
N LEU A 27 -25.39 -8.33 -3.10
CA LEU A 27 -24.33 -8.85 -2.23
C LEU A 27 -24.80 -10.12 -1.49
N ALA A 28 -26.03 -10.16 -0.98
CA ALA A 28 -26.54 -11.35 -0.31
C ALA A 28 -26.72 -12.55 -1.26
N GLU A 29 -26.99 -12.30 -2.55
CA GLU A 29 -27.08 -13.34 -3.58
C GLU A 29 -25.69 -13.83 -4.00
N GLN A 30 -24.69 -12.95 -4.07
CA GLN A 30 -23.29 -13.32 -4.18
C GLN A 30 -22.79 -14.10 -2.96
N GLU A 31 -23.12 -13.67 -1.75
CA GLU A 31 -22.77 -14.36 -0.49
C GLU A 31 -23.46 -15.71 -0.38
N LYS A 32 -24.73 -15.84 -0.81
CA LYS A 32 -25.42 -17.15 -0.85
C LYS A 32 -24.83 -18.08 -1.91
N LYS A 33 -24.36 -17.55 -3.04
CA LYS A 33 -23.66 -18.33 -4.07
C LYS A 33 -22.28 -18.78 -3.59
N SER A 34 -21.61 -17.97 -2.77
CA SER A 34 -20.36 -18.33 -2.08
C SER A 34 -20.56 -19.23 -0.86
N ALA A 35 -21.71 -19.15 -0.18
CA ALA A 35 -22.04 -19.98 0.99
C ALA A 35 -22.68 -21.33 0.65
N ALA A 36 -23.08 -21.56 -0.62
CA ALA A 36 -23.55 -22.85 -1.11
C ALA A 36 -22.39 -23.80 -1.50
N ALA A 37 -21.13 -23.34 -1.46
CA ALA A 37 -19.97 -24.21 -1.44
C ALA A 37 -19.81 -24.78 -0.01
N LYS A 38 -20.38 -25.97 0.22
CA LYS A 38 -20.24 -26.73 1.48
C LYS A 38 -18.76 -26.86 1.88
N PRO A 39 -18.44 -26.93 3.20
CA PRO A 39 -17.08 -27.16 3.66
C PRO A 39 -16.66 -28.58 3.29
N ALA A 40 -15.63 -28.72 2.46
CA ALA A 40 -14.94 -29.97 2.22
C ALA A 40 -13.97 -30.25 3.39
N PRO A 41 -13.74 -31.53 3.74
CA PRO A 41 -13.11 -31.93 5.01
C PRO A 41 -11.64 -31.50 5.08
N ALA A 42 -11.15 -31.31 6.31
CA ALA A 42 -9.73 -31.25 6.60
C ALA A 42 -9.06 -32.53 6.05
N GLY A 43 -8.37 -32.39 4.93
CA GLY A 43 -7.62 -33.44 4.26
C GLY A 43 -6.67 -32.77 3.28
N ASP A 44 -5.38 -33.08 3.43
CA ASP A 44 -4.29 -32.69 2.56
C ASP A 44 -4.71 -32.72 1.08
N GLY A 45 -4.67 -31.56 0.41
CA GLY A 45 -5.10 -31.46 -0.98
C GLY A 45 -4.89 -30.08 -1.57
N ASP A 46 -3.88 -29.98 -2.43
CA ASP A 46 -3.72 -29.01 -3.52
C ASP A 46 -5.07 -28.63 -4.16
N ALA A 47 -5.69 -27.56 -3.66
CA ALA A 47 -6.71 -26.83 -4.37
C ALA A 47 -6.01 -25.70 -5.13
N GLN A 48 -5.57 -26.01 -6.35
CA GLN A 48 -4.98 -25.03 -7.28
C GLN A 48 -6.02 -23.96 -7.63
N MET A 49 -5.97 -22.86 -6.89
CA MET A 49 -6.46 -21.56 -7.34
C MET A 49 -5.48 -21.08 -8.42
N GLU A 50 -5.82 -21.24 -9.70
CA GLU A 50 -4.96 -20.75 -10.79
C GLU A 50 -4.61 -19.27 -10.55
N GLY A 51 -3.32 -19.01 -10.28
CA GLY A 51 -2.73 -17.67 -10.25
C GLY A 51 -1.97 -17.27 -8.99
N LEU A 52 -2.14 -17.95 -7.85
CA LEU A 52 -1.43 -17.62 -6.61
C LEU A 52 -0.58 -18.79 -6.11
N PRO A 53 0.66 -18.54 -5.65
CA PRO A 53 1.51 -19.58 -5.07
C PRO A 53 0.84 -20.18 -3.81
N PRO A 54 1.17 -21.43 -3.46
CA PRO A 54 0.68 -22.06 -2.24
C PRO A 54 0.99 -21.19 -1.02
N ALA A 55 0.02 -21.10 -0.09
CA ALA A 55 0.17 -20.31 1.13
C ALA A 55 0.99 -21.09 2.18
N ASP A 56 2.29 -21.19 1.97
CA ASP A 56 3.25 -21.85 2.88
C ASP A 56 4.26 -20.85 3.50
N PHE A 57 5.04 -21.33 4.47
CA PHE A 57 6.03 -20.50 5.18
C PHE A 57 7.09 -19.93 4.24
N GLN A 58 7.53 -20.71 3.25
CA GLN A 58 8.54 -20.30 2.28
C GLN A 58 8.01 -19.19 1.37
N THR A 59 6.76 -19.27 0.94
CA THR A 59 6.07 -18.25 0.16
C THR A 59 5.87 -16.97 0.97
N LEU A 60 5.50 -17.09 2.26
CA LEU A 60 5.44 -15.96 3.17
C LEU A 60 6.82 -15.28 3.31
N LEU A 61 7.86 -16.05 3.61
CA LEU A 61 9.23 -15.55 3.76
C LEU A 61 9.71 -14.87 2.47
N GLY A 62 9.53 -15.52 1.32
CA GLY A 62 9.89 -14.98 0.00
C GLY A 62 9.14 -13.69 -0.34
N SER A 63 7.85 -13.59 -0.02
CA SER A 63 7.06 -12.38 -0.23
C SER A 63 7.60 -11.20 0.58
N MET A 64 7.94 -11.42 1.86
CA MET A 64 8.48 -10.39 2.74
C MET A 64 9.90 -9.97 2.33
N ILE A 65 10.75 -10.91 1.92
CA ILE A 65 12.08 -10.63 1.36
C ILE A 65 11.93 -9.75 0.12
N THR A 66 11.02 -10.10 -0.79
CA THR A 66 10.77 -9.34 -2.02
C THR A 66 10.32 -7.92 -1.72
N GLN A 67 9.42 -7.73 -0.76
CA GLN A 67 8.98 -6.40 -0.31
C GLN A 67 10.15 -5.58 0.27
N ALA A 68 10.97 -6.17 1.15
CA ALA A 68 12.13 -5.49 1.70
C ALA A 68 13.13 -5.07 0.60
N LEU A 69 13.43 -5.96 -0.35
CA LEU A 69 14.30 -5.67 -1.49
C LEU A 69 13.71 -4.61 -2.42
N MET A 70 12.40 -4.63 -2.65
CA MET A 70 11.71 -3.62 -3.46
C MET A 70 11.90 -2.23 -2.88
N TYR A 71 11.65 -2.05 -1.57
CA TYR A 71 11.84 -0.75 -0.91
C TYR A 71 13.32 -0.37 -0.74
N MET A 72 14.25 -1.29 -0.94
CA MET A 72 15.67 -1.02 -1.03
C MET A 72 16.13 -0.65 -2.47
N GLY A 73 15.20 -0.54 -3.41
CA GLY A 73 15.49 -0.23 -4.81
C GLY A 73 15.97 -1.43 -5.63
N GLY A 74 15.68 -2.65 -5.19
CA GLY A 74 16.01 -3.88 -5.91
C GLY A 74 15.27 -4.05 -7.24
N PHE A 75 14.20 -3.28 -7.46
CA PHE A 75 13.42 -3.32 -8.70
C PHE A 75 13.21 -1.88 -9.24
N PRO A 76 13.62 -1.60 -10.49
CA PRO A 76 13.26 -0.35 -11.15
C PRO A 76 11.79 -0.38 -11.55
N ASP A 77 11.11 0.77 -11.38
CA ASP A 77 9.76 0.96 -11.88
C ASP A 77 9.74 0.84 -13.43
N PRO A 78 8.86 0.01 -14.02
CA PRO A 78 8.84 -0.22 -15.46
C PRO A 78 8.37 0.99 -16.27
N GLU A 79 7.59 1.91 -15.68
CA GLU A 79 7.10 3.13 -16.34
C GLU A 79 8.12 4.27 -16.25
N THR A 80 8.76 4.44 -15.09
CA THR A 80 9.64 5.59 -14.84
C THR A 80 11.14 5.25 -14.93
N GLY A 81 11.50 3.97 -14.92
CA GLY A 81 12.87 3.47 -14.85
C GLY A 81 13.58 3.78 -13.53
N ARG A 82 12.88 4.34 -12.54
CA ARG A 82 13.46 4.74 -11.25
C ARG A 82 13.18 3.67 -10.20
N ALA A 83 14.19 3.30 -9.43
CA ALA A 83 14.00 2.41 -8.30
C ALA A 83 13.32 3.16 -7.14
N MET A 84 12.23 2.59 -6.61
CA MET A 84 11.60 3.12 -5.40
C MET A 84 12.48 2.76 -4.20
N VAL A 85 13.13 3.77 -3.60
CA VAL A 85 13.94 3.58 -2.39
C VAL A 85 13.25 4.25 -1.21
N SER A 86 12.83 3.43 -0.26
CA SER A 86 12.27 3.84 1.01
C SER A 86 12.85 2.97 2.13
N LEU A 87 13.89 3.48 2.79
CA LEU A 87 14.56 2.78 3.89
C LEU A 87 13.59 2.51 5.08
N GLU A 88 12.62 3.38 5.33
CA GLU A 88 11.65 3.19 6.42
C GLU A 88 10.78 1.93 6.19
N HIS A 89 10.16 1.82 5.02
CA HIS A 89 9.39 0.64 4.64
C HIS A 89 10.26 -0.63 4.56
N ALA A 90 11.50 -0.53 4.05
CA ALA A 90 12.42 -1.67 4.06
C ALA A 90 12.72 -2.16 5.48
N LYS A 91 12.99 -1.22 6.42
CA LYS A 91 13.23 -1.54 7.83
C LYS A 91 12.01 -2.22 8.46
N PHE A 92 10.80 -1.71 8.20
CA PHE A 92 9.56 -2.29 8.71
C PHE A 92 9.44 -3.78 8.34
N HIS A 93 9.70 -4.16 7.09
CA HIS A 93 9.64 -5.55 6.66
C HIS A 93 10.73 -6.42 7.31
N ILE A 94 11.96 -5.89 7.48
CA ILE A 94 13.05 -6.59 8.18
C ILE A 94 12.70 -6.81 9.65
N ASP A 95 12.15 -5.79 10.32
CA ASP A 95 11.71 -5.89 11.70
C ASP A 95 10.57 -6.90 11.84
N LEU A 96 9.64 -6.93 10.89
CA LEU A 96 8.53 -7.89 10.89
C LEU A 96 9.02 -9.34 10.73
N LEU A 97 10.06 -9.58 9.92
CA LEU A 97 10.74 -10.89 9.87
C LEU A 97 11.40 -11.24 11.22
N GLY A 98 11.95 -10.26 11.94
CA GLY A 98 12.49 -10.46 13.28
C GLY A 98 11.40 -10.81 14.31
N VAL A 99 10.24 -10.17 14.22
CA VAL A 99 9.08 -10.54 15.04
C VAL A 99 8.61 -11.96 14.71
N LEU A 100 8.62 -12.33 13.42
CA LEU A 100 8.27 -13.67 12.99
C LEU A 100 9.22 -14.71 13.61
N GLU A 101 10.54 -14.48 13.55
CA GLU A 101 11.55 -15.34 14.18
C GLU A 101 11.29 -15.57 15.67
N GLU A 102 11.00 -14.49 16.42
CA GLU A 102 10.70 -14.60 17.85
C GLU A 102 9.37 -15.32 18.13
N LYS A 103 8.35 -15.10 17.30
CA LYS A 103 7.01 -15.69 17.51
C LYS A 103 6.89 -17.13 17.04
N THR A 104 7.71 -17.57 16.10
CA THR A 104 7.69 -18.94 15.55
C THR A 104 8.76 -19.83 16.15
N LYS A 105 9.59 -19.32 17.06
CA LYS A 105 10.63 -20.09 17.75
C LYS A 105 10.06 -21.37 18.39
N GLY A 106 10.64 -22.51 18.02
CA GLY A 106 10.20 -23.84 18.47
C GLY A 106 9.08 -24.47 17.64
N ASN A 107 8.48 -23.73 16.71
CA ASN A 107 7.48 -24.25 15.75
C ASN A 107 8.05 -24.43 14.33
N LEU A 108 9.28 -23.98 14.07
CA LEU A 108 9.95 -24.11 12.78
C LEU A 108 10.71 -25.43 12.66
N THR A 109 10.74 -25.98 11.44
CA THR A 109 11.71 -27.00 11.07
C THR A 109 13.14 -26.41 11.05
N ALA A 110 14.16 -27.28 11.08
CA ALA A 110 15.55 -26.84 11.03
C ALA A 110 15.89 -26.05 9.75
N GLU A 111 15.26 -26.43 8.63
CA GLU A 111 15.42 -25.77 7.35
C GLU A 111 14.78 -24.37 7.36
N GLU A 112 13.52 -24.26 7.78
CA GLU A 112 12.83 -22.96 7.88
C GLU A 112 13.51 -21.99 8.84
N ALA A 113 14.00 -22.48 9.98
CA ALA A 113 14.77 -21.67 10.92
C ALA A 113 16.08 -21.16 10.30
N SER A 114 16.78 -22.03 9.56
CA SER A 114 18.01 -21.66 8.85
C SER A 114 17.74 -20.63 7.76
N ASP A 115 16.68 -20.81 6.98
CA ASP A 115 16.30 -19.89 5.90
C ASP A 115 15.91 -18.52 6.43
N LEU A 116 15.09 -18.47 7.50
CA LEU A 116 14.70 -17.22 8.13
C LEU A 116 15.92 -16.47 8.69
N SER A 117 16.81 -17.16 9.39
CA SER A 117 18.02 -16.59 9.97
C SER A 117 18.97 -16.04 8.88
N ARG A 118 19.15 -16.81 7.80
CA ARG A 118 19.93 -16.40 6.63
C ARG A 118 19.34 -15.16 5.96
N ALA A 119 18.03 -15.17 5.70
CA ALA A 119 17.32 -14.05 5.09
C ALA A 119 17.44 -12.77 5.93
N LEU A 120 17.25 -12.87 7.25
CA LEU A 120 17.42 -11.74 8.17
C LEU A 120 18.84 -11.17 8.13
N THR A 121 19.84 -12.05 8.16
CA THR A 121 21.25 -11.63 8.13
C THR A 121 21.57 -10.90 6.82
N GLU A 122 21.17 -11.47 5.69
CA GLU A 122 21.41 -10.90 4.37
C GLU A 122 20.69 -9.55 4.19
N LEU A 123 19.40 -9.48 4.53
CA LEU A 123 18.63 -8.25 4.41
C LEU A 123 19.17 -7.13 5.30
N ARG A 124 19.59 -7.44 6.52
CA ARG A 124 20.20 -6.44 7.44
C ARG A 124 21.52 -5.89 6.88
N MET A 125 22.36 -6.75 6.31
CA MET A 125 23.61 -6.30 5.66
C MET A 125 23.32 -5.39 4.47
N ARG A 126 22.46 -5.83 3.54
CA ARG A 126 22.04 -5.04 2.38
C ARG A 126 21.42 -3.70 2.80
N PHE A 127 20.58 -3.70 3.83
CA PHE A 127 19.97 -2.48 4.36
C PHE A 127 21.01 -1.46 4.82
N VAL A 128 22.04 -1.90 5.54
CA VAL A 128 23.12 -1.00 6.00
C VAL A 128 23.92 -0.44 4.83
N GLU A 129 24.25 -1.27 3.84
CA GLU A 129 24.96 -0.84 2.64
C GLU A 129 24.18 0.22 1.86
N ILE A 130 22.90 -0.04 1.60
CA ILE A 130 22.02 0.85 0.84
C ILE A 130 21.74 2.12 1.64
N SER A 131 21.55 2.02 2.96
CA SER A 131 21.39 3.20 3.82
C SER A 131 22.59 4.14 3.74
N LYS A 132 23.81 3.59 3.75
CA LYS A 132 25.04 4.37 3.57
C LYS A 132 25.13 4.99 2.17
N ALA A 133 24.79 4.22 1.13
CA ALA A 133 24.80 4.71 -0.25
C ALA A 133 23.80 5.85 -0.47
N VAL A 134 22.59 5.73 0.08
CA VAL A 134 21.55 6.78 0.06
C VAL A 134 22.01 8.03 0.81
N ALA A 135 22.56 7.88 2.02
CA ALA A 135 23.10 9.00 2.78
C ALA A 135 24.19 9.76 1.99
N ALA A 136 25.15 9.04 1.41
CA ALA A 136 26.19 9.63 0.56
C ALA A 136 25.63 10.28 -0.71
N ALA A 137 24.54 9.75 -1.28
CA ALA A 137 23.88 10.35 -2.44
C ALA A 137 23.13 11.65 -2.10
N ILE A 138 22.55 11.74 -0.89
CA ILE A 138 21.92 12.95 -0.37
C ILE A 138 22.99 14.04 -0.12
N GLU A 139 24.11 13.69 0.51
CA GLU A 139 25.22 14.63 0.76
C GLU A 139 25.82 15.17 -0.55
N ARG A 140 25.89 14.35 -1.59
CA ARG A 140 26.32 14.74 -2.95
C ARG A 140 25.26 15.50 -3.74
N GLY A 141 24.07 15.73 -3.18
CA GLY A 141 22.97 16.46 -3.84
C GLY A 141 22.33 15.72 -5.02
N ALA A 142 22.60 14.42 -5.20
CA ALA A 142 22.11 13.60 -6.31
C ALA A 142 20.67 13.07 -6.08
N VAL A 143 20.21 13.05 -4.84
CA VAL A 143 18.85 12.63 -4.46
C VAL A 143 18.18 13.79 -3.72
N ARG A 144 17.07 14.29 -4.28
CA ARG A 144 16.21 15.25 -3.59
C ARG A 144 15.32 14.48 -2.63
N SER A 145 15.53 14.65 -1.32
CA SER A 145 14.56 14.23 -0.31
C SER A 145 13.21 14.85 -0.66
N GLY A 146 12.18 14.01 -0.79
CA GLY A 146 10.85 14.40 -1.22
C GLY A 146 10.16 15.29 -0.19
N ALA A 147 10.51 16.57 -0.17
CA ALA A 147 9.60 17.63 0.26
C ALA A 147 8.72 18.00 -0.94
N ALA A 148 7.42 17.82 -0.79
CA ALA A 148 6.37 17.91 -1.81
C ALA A 148 6.46 19.12 -2.76
N PRO A 149 6.14 18.97 -4.07
CA PRO A 149 5.70 20.08 -4.90
C PRO A 149 4.17 20.14 -4.85
N GLY A 150 3.63 20.89 -3.90
CA GLY A 150 2.18 20.99 -3.68
C GLY A 150 1.65 22.42 -3.58
N GLY A 151 1.42 23.05 -4.74
CA GLY A 151 0.32 24.02 -4.95
C GLY A 151 0.69 25.48 -5.25
N PRO A 152 -0.17 26.22 -5.99
CA PRO A 152 -0.84 25.85 -7.23
C PRO A 152 -0.44 26.78 -8.39
N ALA A 153 -0.45 26.23 -9.60
CA ALA A 153 -0.46 27.00 -10.83
C ALA A 153 -1.78 27.78 -10.94
N GLY A 154 -1.74 29.08 -10.63
CA GLY A 154 -2.80 30.03 -10.98
C GLY A 154 -2.65 30.49 -12.44
N PRO A 155 -3.76 30.67 -13.19
CA PRO A 155 -3.72 30.95 -14.61
C PRO A 155 -3.18 32.36 -14.89
N ARG A 156 -2.34 32.44 -15.93
CA ARG A 156 -1.79 33.70 -16.47
C ARG A 156 -2.95 34.57 -16.98
N VAL A 157 -3.23 35.67 -16.31
CA VAL A 157 -4.07 36.76 -16.84
C VAL A 157 -3.12 37.81 -17.41
N GLY A 158 -3.20 38.04 -18.72
CA GLY A 158 -2.35 38.98 -19.45
C GLY A 158 -2.56 40.44 -19.06
N PRO A 159 -1.65 41.35 -19.44
CA PRO A 159 -1.83 42.77 -19.20
C PRO A 159 -2.89 43.32 -20.15
N ALA A 160 -4.06 43.68 -19.61
CA ALA A 160 -5.02 44.52 -20.31
C ALA A 160 -4.48 45.96 -20.33
N THR A 161 -3.79 46.31 -21.42
CA THR A 161 -3.51 47.69 -21.80
C THR A 161 -4.81 48.37 -22.23
N GLY A 162 -5.38 49.21 -21.36
CA GLY A 162 -6.33 50.24 -21.77
C GLY A 162 -5.59 51.56 -21.97
N PRO A 163 -5.74 52.27 -23.10
CA PRO A 163 -5.36 53.67 -23.15
C PRO A 163 -6.52 54.51 -22.63
N SER A 164 -6.22 55.33 -21.62
CA SER A 164 -7.02 56.45 -21.17
C SER A 164 -6.60 57.71 -21.93
N LEU A 165 -7.60 58.59 -22.16
CA LEU A 165 -7.54 60.02 -22.51
C LEU A 165 -7.31 60.45 -23.96
N GLY A 166 -8.26 61.27 -24.45
CA GLY A 166 -8.00 62.29 -25.47
C GLY A 166 -9.27 62.84 -26.15
N LEU A 167 -9.85 63.88 -25.55
CA LEU A 167 -10.77 64.93 -26.09
C LEU A 167 -11.94 64.54 -27.01
#